data_AF-A0AAE0NSF5-F1
#
_entry.id   AF-A0AAE0NSF5-F1
#
_cell.length_a   1.000
_cell.length_b   1.000
_cell.length_c   1.000
_cell.angle_alpha   90.00
_cell.angle_beta   90.00
_cell.angle_gamma   90.00
#
_symmetry.space_group_name_H-M   'P 1'
#
loop_
_entity.id
_entity.type
_entity.pdbx_description
1 polymer ?
#
loop_
_entity_poly.entity_id
_entity_poly.type
_entity_poly.pdbx_seq_one_letter_code
_entity_poly.pdbx_strand_id
1 'polypeptide(L)'
;MRFQAILLPLAGLISYVYSQEADVRLHAREFTPEVPSAARRDPGLLEDDVRSLISKRAPTIPAGKDANKLHVWVRLDTRPITYDSRSGATHDGLNQLMKDTGGRHVDVIVGNAKGYNEYGLKFNDKTWQKKANGDGAAVSAYAGPYEATKGEALTYKGQVGDGRRTLNSIGTLATSAIQGKTYHHSTYNCRVFADGLVAQLAPKP
;
A
#
# COMPACT_ATOMS: atom_id res chain seq x y z
N MET A 1 59.03 43.91 17.36
CA MET A 1 58.52 44.93 16.42
C MET A 1 58.49 44.34 15.01
N ARG A 2 57.47 44.77 14.24
CA ARG A 2 57.16 44.51 12.82
C ARG A 2 56.29 43.29 12.49
N PHE A 3 55.03 43.64 12.25
CA PHE A 3 53.96 42.93 11.57
C PHE A 3 54.28 42.73 10.08
N GLN A 4 53.79 41.63 9.51
CA GLN A 4 53.32 41.60 8.12
C GLN A 4 52.19 40.55 8.00
N ALA A 5 51.00 41.05 7.68
CA ALA A 5 49.83 40.28 7.29
C ALA A 5 49.93 39.95 5.79
N ILE A 6 49.58 38.72 5.39
CA ILE A 6 49.31 38.40 3.98
C ILE A 6 48.01 37.60 3.90
N LEU A 7 47.10 38.14 3.09
CA LEU A 7 45.75 37.68 2.79
C LEU A 7 45.74 36.34 2.04
N LEU A 8 44.70 35.55 2.33
CA LEU A 8 44.19 34.44 1.52
C LEU A 8 43.75 34.93 0.12
N PRO A 9 43.77 34.00 -0.86
CA PRO A 9 42.52 33.77 -1.56
C PRO A 9 42.10 32.29 -1.59
N LEU A 10 40.80 32.09 -1.40
CA LEU A 10 40.01 30.92 -1.79
C LEU A 10 40.28 30.58 -3.27
N ALA A 11 40.66 29.33 -3.55
CA ALA A 11 40.49 28.75 -4.87
C ALA A 11 39.60 27.50 -4.71
N GLY A 12 38.32 27.68 -5.01
CA GLY A 12 37.33 26.63 -5.06
C GLY A 12 37.59 25.71 -6.25
N LEU A 13 37.54 24.41 -5.97
CA LEU A 13 37.43 23.33 -6.94
C LEU A 13 36.16 23.51 -7.77
N ILE A 14 36.28 23.66 -9.10
CA ILE A 14 35.19 23.42 -10.03
C ILE A 14 35.56 22.19 -10.85
N SER A 15 35.17 21.01 -10.35
CA SER A 15 35.08 19.82 -11.18
C SER A 15 33.81 19.96 -12.03
N TYR A 16 34.00 20.20 -13.32
CA TYR A 16 32.96 20.23 -14.32
C TYR A 16 32.43 18.80 -14.53
N VAL A 17 31.35 18.42 -13.84
CA VAL A 17 30.61 17.21 -14.19
C VAL A 17 29.59 17.60 -15.24
N TYR A 18 29.84 17.10 -16.45
CA TYR A 18 28.94 17.12 -17.58
C TYR A 18 27.65 16.37 -17.19
N SER A 19 26.57 17.09 -16.89
CA SER A 19 25.25 16.48 -16.76
C SER A 19 24.75 16.21 -18.17
N GLN A 20 24.72 14.93 -18.57
CA GLN A 20 23.92 14.52 -19.72
C GLN A 20 22.46 14.89 -19.42
N GLU A 21 21.93 15.85 -20.16
CA GLU A 21 20.50 15.93 -20.42
C GLU A 21 20.11 14.72 -21.26
N ALA A 22 19.83 13.62 -20.58
CA ALA A 22 19.14 12.48 -21.17
C ALA A 22 18.13 11.96 -20.15
N ASP A 23 16.87 12.23 -20.45
CA ASP A 23 15.72 11.42 -20.07
C ASP A 23 15.19 11.53 -18.63
N VAL A 24 14.77 12.75 -18.23
CA VAL A 24 13.92 12.96 -17.05
C VAL A 24 12.45 13.11 -17.46
N ARG A 25 11.95 12.21 -18.33
CA ARG A 25 10.53 12.13 -18.72
C ARG A 25 9.87 10.77 -18.45
N LEU A 26 10.50 9.90 -17.63
CA LEU A 26 10.03 8.52 -17.44
C LEU A 26 9.47 8.14 -16.06
N HIS A 27 9.31 9.05 -15.09
CA HIS A 27 8.84 8.66 -13.73
C HIS A 27 7.49 9.26 -13.29
N ALA A 28 6.73 9.82 -14.23
CA ALA A 28 5.35 10.27 -13.99
C ALA A 28 4.28 9.34 -14.57
N ARG A 29 4.60 8.05 -14.79
CA ARG A 29 3.58 7.04 -15.13
C ARG A 29 3.10 6.31 -13.87
N GLU A 30 1.80 6.48 -13.64
CA GLU A 30 0.87 5.48 -13.12
C GLU A 30 0.87 5.21 -11.61
N PHE A 31 0.29 6.16 -10.87
CA PHE A 31 -0.74 5.84 -9.86
C PHE A 31 -2.16 5.99 -10.43
N THR A 32 -2.31 5.90 -11.75
CA THR A 32 -3.54 5.37 -12.33
C THR A 32 -3.59 3.90 -11.92
N PRO A 33 -4.66 3.39 -11.31
CA PRO A 33 -4.84 1.96 -11.27
C PRO A 33 -4.85 1.49 -12.73
N GLU A 34 -3.77 0.83 -13.17
CA GLU A 34 -3.87 -0.10 -14.27
C GLU A 34 -4.89 -1.15 -13.83
N VAL A 35 -6.16 -0.90 -14.14
CA VAL A 35 -7.08 -1.97 -14.49
C VAL A 35 -6.32 -2.77 -15.57
N PRO A 36 -6.08 -4.08 -15.37
CA PRO A 36 -5.25 -4.85 -16.28
C PRO A 36 -5.65 -4.57 -17.72
N SER A 37 -4.69 -4.17 -18.55
CA SER A 37 -4.82 -4.02 -20.00
C SER A 37 -5.03 -5.38 -20.71
N ALA A 38 -5.58 -6.36 -20.00
CA ALA A 38 -6.16 -7.59 -20.54
C ALA A 38 -7.56 -7.35 -21.15
N ALA A 39 -8.13 -6.15 -21.03
CA ALA A 39 -9.37 -5.77 -21.71
C ALA A 39 -9.19 -5.43 -23.20
N ARG A 40 -8.10 -5.89 -23.85
CA ARG A 40 -8.06 -5.95 -25.31
C ARG A 40 -8.80 -7.21 -25.79
N ARG A 41 -10.08 -6.97 -26.11
CA ARG A 41 -11.01 -7.81 -26.89
C ARG A 41 -11.48 -9.09 -26.21
N ASP A 42 -12.41 -8.91 -25.28
CA ASP A 42 -13.56 -9.82 -25.22
C ASP A 42 -14.84 -8.96 -25.19
N PRO A 43 -15.62 -8.89 -26.29
CA PRO A 43 -16.77 -7.98 -26.39
C PRO A 43 -17.99 -8.42 -25.56
N GLY A 44 -17.83 -9.34 -24.61
CA GLY A 44 -18.93 -9.94 -23.84
C GLY A 44 -19.09 -9.49 -22.39
N LEU A 45 -18.14 -8.77 -21.79
CA LEU A 45 -18.25 -8.34 -20.38
C LEU A 45 -18.84 -6.93 -20.30
N LEU A 46 -20.14 -6.89 -20.04
CA LEU A 46 -20.91 -5.67 -19.83
C LEU A 46 -20.27 -4.84 -18.71
N GLU A 47 -20.16 -3.52 -18.88
CA GLU A 47 -19.58 -2.59 -17.92
C GLU A 47 -20.20 -2.68 -16.50
N ASP A 48 -21.41 -3.24 -16.42
CA ASP A 48 -22.12 -3.55 -15.18
C ASP A 48 -21.45 -4.65 -14.33
N ASP A 49 -20.73 -5.61 -14.95
CA ASP A 49 -19.98 -6.66 -14.22
C ASP A 49 -18.72 -6.09 -13.56
N VAL A 50 -18.07 -5.09 -14.18
CA VAL A 50 -16.92 -4.39 -13.58
C VAL A 50 -17.38 -3.50 -12.42
N ARG A 51 -18.55 -2.86 -12.53
CA ARG A 51 -19.14 -2.07 -11.44
C ARG A 51 -19.68 -2.95 -10.30
N SER A 52 -20.19 -4.14 -10.62
CA SER A 52 -20.62 -5.16 -9.65
C SER A 52 -19.46 -5.63 -8.76
N LEU A 53 -18.23 -5.72 -9.30
CA LEU A 53 -17.01 -6.02 -8.54
C LEU A 53 -16.55 -4.87 -7.62
N ILE A 54 -17.02 -3.64 -7.86
CA ILE A 54 -16.61 -2.43 -7.13
C ILE A 54 -17.63 -1.99 -6.07
N SER A 55 -18.81 -2.62 -5.97
CA SER A 55 -19.82 -2.19 -5.00
C SER A 55 -20.71 -3.33 -4.52
N LYS A 56 -20.31 -4.02 -3.43
CA LYS A 56 -21.25 -4.64 -2.47
C LYS A 56 -20.59 -4.96 -1.12
N ARG A 57 -21.41 -4.88 -0.08
CA ARG A 57 -21.16 -4.68 1.38
C ARG A 57 -20.39 -5.78 2.15
N ALA A 58 -19.69 -6.69 1.48
CA ALA A 58 -18.76 -7.66 2.07
C ALA A 58 -18.03 -8.38 0.94
N PRO A 59 -16.79 -8.89 1.16
CA PRO A 59 -16.09 -9.71 0.18
C PRO A 59 -16.97 -10.87 -0.27
N THR A 60 -17.35 -10.88 -1.54
CA THR A 60 -18.16 -11.94 -2.10
C THR A 60 -17.25 -13.04 -2.65
N ILE A 61 -17.49 -14.28 -2.23
CA ILE A 61 -16.78 -15.45 -2.75
C ILE A 61 -17.26 -15.69 -4.19
N PRO A 62 -16.36 -15.73 -5.18
CA PRO A 62 -16.75 -15.98 -6.57
C PRO A 62 -17.49 -17.30 -6.76
N ALA A 63 -18.42 -17.33 -7.70
CA ALA A 63 -19.20 -18.53 -8.01
C ALA A 63 -18.28 -19.73 -8.35
N GLY A 64 -18.64 -20.91 -7.88
CA GLY A 64 -17.88 -22.15 -8.09
C GLY A 64 -16.66 -22.34 -7.16
N LYS A 65 -16.40 -21.41 -6.23
CA LYS A 65 -15.37 -21.59 -5.19
C LYS A 65 -15.96 -22.19 -3.91
N ASP A 66 -15.15 -23.00 -3.21
CA ASP A 66 -15.58 -23.66 -1.96
C ASP A 66 -15.66 -22.67 -0.81
N ALA A 67 -16.88 -22.27 -0.46
CA ALA A 67 -17.15 -21.27 0.56
C ALA A 67 -16.72 -21.66 1.99
N ASN A 68 -16.27 -22.91 2.22
CA ASN A 68 -15.70 -23.34 3.50
C ASN A 68 -14.20 -23.07 3.60
N LYS A 69 -13.52 -22.81 2.47
CA LYS A 69 -12.07 -22.55 2.45
C LYS A 69 -11.80 -21.08 2.67
N LEU A 70 -10.62 -20.78 3.19
CA LEU A 70 -10.19 -19.39 3.31
C LEU A 70 -9.90 -18.82 1.93
N HIS A 71 -10.39 -17.62 1.70
CA HIS A 71 -10.26 -16.84 0.49
C HIS A 71 -9.58 -15.52 0.81
N VAL A 72 -8.81 -15.00 -0.15
CA VAL A 72 -7.95 -13.83 0.03
C VAL A 72 -8.40 -12.72 -0.91
N TRP A 73 -8.51 -11.52 -0.36
CA TRP A 73 -8.67 -10.27 -1.10
C TRP A 73 -7.62 -9.27 -0.65
N VAL A 74 -7.22 -8.37 -1.54
CA VAL A 74 -6.51 -7.14 -1.18
C VAL A 74 -7.52 -6.01 -1.18
N ARG A 75 -7.63 -5.29 -0.07
CA ARG A 75 -8.42 -4.07 0.05
C ARG A 75 -7.55 -2.86 -0.22
N LEU A 76 -8.07 -1.94 -1.03
CA LEU A 76 -7.60 -0.57 -1.13
C LEU A 76 -8.66 0.33 -0.50
N ASP A 77 -8.26 1.10 0.51
CA ASP A 77 -9.10 2.14 1.08
C ASP A 77 -9.06 3.38 0.17
N THR A 78 -10.22 3.74 -0.38
CA THR A 78 -10.43 4.84 -1.33
C THR A 78 -11.30 5.95 -0.73
N ARG A 79 -11.46 5.99 0.60
CA ARG A 79 -12.21 7.05 1.26
C ARG A 79 -11.73 8.43 0.78
N PRO A 80 -12.65 9.34 0.42
CA PRO A 80 -12.28 10.63 -0.12
C PRO A 80 -11.45 11.38 0.91
N ILE A 81 -10.23 11.75 0.50
CA ILE A 81 -9.31 12.57 1.30
C ILE A 81 -9.97 13.94 1.45
N THR A 82 -10.12 14.42 2.69
CA THR A 82 -10.52 15.81 2.93
C THR A 82 -9.32 16.71 2.65
N TYR A 83 -9.14 17.10 1.39
CA TYR A 83 -8.13 18.06 0.98
C TYR A 83 -8.56 19.48 1.37
N ASP A 84 -7.77 20.20 2.20
CA ASP A 84 -7.79 21.67 2.19
C ASP A 84 -6.94 22.12 1.00
N SER A 85 -7.56 22.81 0.05
CA SER A 85 -7.07 23.02 -1.31
C SER A 85 -5.97 24.09 -1.44
N ARG A 86 -5.11 24.29 -0.44
CA ARG A 86 -4.20 25.44 -0.36
C ARG A 86 -2.73 25.18 -0.67
N SER A 87 -2.31 23.95 -0.97
CA SER A 87 -0.91 23.68 -1.33
C SER A 87 -0.78 22.62 -2.42
N GLY A 88 -0.38 23.05 -3.61
CA GLY A 88 0.00 22.16 -4.69
C GLY A 88 1.32 21.46 -4.37
N ALA A 89 1.26 20.19 -3.96
CA ALA A 89 2.34 19.22 -4.13
C ALA A 89 1.78 17.80 -3.93
N THR A 90 2.08 16.93 -4.88
CA THR A 90 1.75 15.49 -4.92
C THR A 90 2.12 14.69 -3.66
N HIS A 91 3.04 15.21 -2.83
CA HIS A 91 3.41 14.61 -1.55
C HIS A 91 2.36 14.83 -0.43
N ASP A 92 1.64 15.95 -0.45
CA ASP A 92 0.70 16.27 0.63
C ASP A 92 -0.53 15.35 0.62
N GLY A 93 -0.96 14.89 -0.55
CA GLY A 93 -2.08 13.93 -0.67
C GLY A 93 -1.76 12.56 -0.08
N LEU A 94 -0.54 12.04 -0.29
CA LEU A 94 -0.10 10.81 0.37
C LEU A 94 0.07 11.03 1.87
N ASN A 95 0.67 12.15 2.28
CA ASN A 95 0.82 12.48 3.70
C ASN A 95 -0.54 12.60 4.40
N GLN A 96 -1.53 13.19 3.72
CA GLN A 96 -2.89 13.33 4.24
C GLN A 96 -3.62 11.99 4.27
N LEU A 97 -3.53 11.18 3.20
CA LEU A 97 -4.07 9.82 3.19
C LEU A 97 -3.49 8.98 4.34
N MET A 98 -2.18 9.06 4.57
CA MET A 98 -1.54 8.40 5.70
C MET A 98 -2.09 8.95 7.03
N LYS A 99 -2.26 10.27 7.19
CA LYS A 99 -2.85 10.93 8.39
C LYS A 99 -4.28 10.47 8.67
N ASP A 100 -5.12 10.46 7.66
CA ASP A 100 -6.55 10.16 7.79
C ASP A 100 -6.80 8.68 8.10
N THR A 101 -5.98 7.79 7.51
CA THR A 101 -6.12 6.34 7.68
C THR A 101 -5.20 5.75 8.75
N GLY A 102 -4.37 6.58 9.39
CA GLY A 102 -3.33 6.09 10.32
C GLY A 102 -2.29 5.19 9.65
N GLY A 103 -2.08 5.39 8.34
CA GLY A 103 -1.22 4.57 7.47
C GLY A 103 -1.87 3.30 6.93
N ARG A 104 -3.16 3.07 7.19
CA ARG A 104 -3.92 1.87 6.80
C ARG A 104 -4.65 2.10 5.47
N HIS A 105 -3.94 1.99 4.35
CA HIS A 105 -4.54 2.25 3.02
C HIS A 105 -4.63 1.02 2.12
N VAL A 106 -3.79 0.01 2.35
CA VAL A 106 -3.84 -1.30 1.68
C VAL A 106 -3.67 -2.40 2.71
N ASP A 107 -4.55 -3.39 2.70
CA ASP A 107 -4.49 -4.53 3.60
C ASP A 107 -5.09 -5.78 2.95
N VAL A 108 -5.00 -6.90 3.67
CA VAL A 108 -5.42 -8.21 3.19
C VAL A 108 -6.64 -8.64 3.98
N ILE A 109 -7.72 -8.95 3.27
CA ILE A 109 -8.91 -9.55 3.85
C ILE A 109 -8.83 -11.05 3.62
N VAL A 110 -8.96 -11.84 4.69
CA VAL A 110 -9.03 -13.29 4.59
C VAL A 110 -10.26 -13.80 5.32
N GLY A 111 -11.03 -14.65 4.66
CA GLY A 111 -12.25 -15.19 5.26
C GLY A 111 -12.93 -16.24 4.40
N ASN A 112 -14.10 -16.65 4.85
CA ASN A 112 -14.96 -17.62 4.18
C ASN A 112 -16.42 -17.35 4.56
N ALA A 113 -17.34 -18.28 4.27
CA ALA A 113 -18.76 -18.11 4.60
C ALA A 113 -19.05 -17.87 6.10
N LYS A 114 -18.11 -18.17 7.00
CA LYS A 114 -18.26 -18.00 8.45
C LYS A 114 -17.84 -16.61 8.95
N GLY A 115 -17.11 -15.84 8.13
CA GLY A 115 -16.61 -14.54 8.51
C GLY A 115 -15.26 -14.19 7.89
N TYR A 116 -14.87 -12.94 8.08
CA TYR A 116 -13.70 -12.33 7.45
C TYR A 116 -12.91 -11.55 8.50
N ASN A 117 -11.60 -11.63 8.39
CA ASN A 117 -10.67 -10.79 9.14
C ASN A 117 -9.85 -9.93 8.19
N GLU A 118 -9.52 -8.72 8.64
CA GLU A 118 -8.54 -7.85 8.00
C GLU A 118 -7.17 -8.00 8.65
N TYR A 119 -6.11 -7.91 7.83
CA TYR A 119 -4.71 -7.97 8.24
C TYR A 119 -3.93 -6.89 7.52
N GLY A 120 -3.33 -5.96 8.26
CA GLY A 120 -2.65 -4.83 7.64
C GLY A 120 -1.51 -4.28 8.47
N LEU A 121 -0.84 -3.29 7.89
CA LEU A 121 0.20 -2.51 8.53
C LEU A 121 -0.40 -1.25 9.16
N LYS A 122 0.02 -0.91 10.38
CA LYS A 122 -0.28 0.37 11.02
C LYS A 122 0.98 0.93 11.68
N PHE A 123 0.98 2.22 11.97
CA PHE A 123 2.00 2.81 12.84
C PHE A 123 1.77 2.42 14.31
N ASN A 124 2.85 2.28 15.07
CA ASN A 124 2.78 1.86 16.48
C ASN A 124 2.17 2.92 17.40
N ASP A 125 2.42 4.18 17.12
CA ASP A 125 1.99 5.31 17.94
C ASP A 125 1.65 6.51 17.03
N LYS A 126 1.48 7.71 17.59
CA LYS A 126 1.15 8.93 16.81
C LYS A 126 2.38 9.77 16.44
N THR A 127 3.59 9.41 16.90
CA THR A 127 4.80 10.22 16.68
C THR A 127 5.17 10.33 15.21
N TRP A 128 4.79 9.36 14.38
CA TRP A 128 5.00 9.40 12.94
C TRP A 128 4.33 10.59 12.26
N GLN A 129 3.28 11.17 12.86
CA GLN A 129 2.58 12.36 12.32
C GLN A 129 3.48 13.60 12.28
N LYS A 130 4.60 13.59 13.03
CA LYS A 130 5.63 14.63 12.99
C LYS A 130 6.61 14.46 11.82
N LYS A 131 6.58 13.33 11.12
CA LYS A 131 7.40 13.05 9.95
C LYS A 131 6.64 13.48 8.70
N ALA A 132 7.37 13.82 7.63
CA ALA A 132 6.75 14.22 6.37
C ALA A 132 5.77 13.15 5.85
N ASN A 133 6.26 11.91 5.70
CA ASN A 133 5.56 10.79 5.03
C ASN A 133 5.57 9.48 5.87
N GLY A 134 5.93 9.57 7.15
CA GLY A 134 6.04 8.41 8.05
C GLY A 134 7.34 7.60 7.93
N ASP A 135 8.30 7.98 7.08
CA ASP A 135 9.54 7.21 6.90
C ASP A 135 10.34 7.04 8.21
N GLY A 136 10.81 5.81 8.43
CA GLY A 136 11.51 5.39 9.64
C GLY A 136 10.61 5.32 10.88
N ALA A 137 9.28 5.43 10.74
CA ALA A 137 8.37 5.16 11.85
C ALA A 137 8.28 3.67 12.14
N ALA A 138 8.14 3.33 13.41
CA ALA A 138 7.89 1.97 13.83
C ALA A 138 6.46 1.54 13.43
N VAL A 139 6.35 0.30 12.98
CA VAL A 139 5.09 -0.29 12.50
C VAL A 139 4.72 -1.55 13.27
N SER A 140 3.42 -1.85 13.28
CA SER A 140 2.85 -3.08 13.81
C SER A 140 1.87 -3.67 12.81
N ALA A 141 1.65 -4.98 12.91
CA ALA A 141 0.54 -5.63 12.26
C ALA A 141 -0.71 -5.34 13.08
N TYR A 142 -1.84 -5.18 12.39
CA TYR A 142 -3.15 -5.29 13.02
C TYR A 142 -3.88 -6.47 12.39
N ALA A 143 -4.70 -7.12 13.22
CA ALA A 143 -5.59 -8.18 12.82
C ALA A 143 -6.90 -8.03 13.58
N GLY A 144 -8.02 -8.22 12.91
CA GLY A 144 -9.33 -8.13 13.53
C GLY A 144 -10.46 -8.51 12.58
N PRO A 145 -11.71 -8.59 13.08
CA PRO A 145 -12.88 -8.76 12.23
C PRO A 145 -12.90 -7.68 11.14
N TYR A 146 -13.19 -8.07 9.91
CA TYR A 146 -13.35 -7.13 8.82
C TYR A 146 -14.72 -6.46 8.92
N GLU A 147 -14.72 -5.13 8.86
CA GLU A 147 -15.91 -4.30 8.77
C GLU A 147 -15.91 -3.59 7.42
N ALA A 148 -16.95 -3.84 6.62
CA ALA A 148 -17.10 -3.18 5.33
C ALA A 148 -17.35 -1.68 5.51
N THR A 149 -16.68 -0.87 4.69
CA THR A 149 -16.77 0.60 4.77
C THR A 149 -17.06 1.19 3.40
N LYS A 150 -17.69 2.37 3.36
CA LYS A 150 -17.84 3.11 2.10
C LYS A 150 -16.47 3.62 1.66
N GLY A 151 -16.19 3.56 0.36
CA GLY A 151 -14.89 3.97 -0.18
C GLY A 151 -13.83 2.90 0.03
N GLU A 152 -14.14 1.65 -0.31
CA GLU A 152 -13.15 0.57 -0.39
C GLU A 152 -13.26 -0.12 -1.75
N ALA A 153 -12.13 -0.62 -2.26
CA ALA A 153 -12.06 -1.46 -3.43
C ALA A 153 -11.40 -2.80 -3.06
N LEU A 154 -12.06 -3.91 -3.40
CA LEU A 154 -11.59 -5.26 -3.07
C LEU A 154 -11.13 -5.98 -4.34
N THR A 155 -9.91 -6.51 -4.33
CA THR A 155 -9.36 -7.34 -5.41
C THR A 155 -9.22 -8.77 -4.93
N TYR A 156 -10.00 -9.70 -5.49
CA TYR A 156 -9.87 -11.13 -5.18
C TYR A 156 -8.52 -11.69 -5.65
N LYS A 157 -7.87 -12.49 -4.80
CA LYS A 157 -6.56 -13.11 -5.08
C LYS A 157 -6.61 -14.62 -5.18
N GLY A 158 -7.66 -15.27 -4.69
CA GLY A 158 -7.80 -16.72 -4.74
C GLY A 158 -8.09 -17.36 -3.37
N GLN A 159 -8.14 -18.68 -3.38
CA GLN A 159 -8.29 -19.51 -2.18
C GLN A 159 -6.91 -19.78 -1.56
N VAL A 160 -6.77 -19.66 -0.25
CA VAL A 160 -5.51 -19.98 0.46
C VAL A 160 -5.05 -21.39 0.08
N GLY A 161 -3.80 -21.49 -0.41
CA GLY A 161 -3.27 -22.72 -0.99
C GLY A 161 -3.13 -23.87 0.01
N ASP A 162 -2.94 -23.54 1.29
CA ASP A 162 -2.84 -24.46 2.41
C ASP A 162 -4.18 -24.54 3.17
N GLY A 163 -4.91 -25.64 2.96
CA GLY A 163 -6.22 -25.89 3.56
C GLY A 163 -6.21 -26.12 5.07
N ARG A 164 -5.05 -26.13 5.73
CA ARG A 164 -4.92 -26.24 7.19
C ARG A 164 -4.85 -24.89 7.89
N ARG A 165 -4.65 -23.80 7.14
CA ARG A 165 -4.52 -22.46 7.74
C ARG A 165 -5.83 -22.01 8.35
N THR A 166 -5.71 -21.41 9.53
CA THR A 166 -6.79 -20.75 10.26
C THR A 166 -6.55 -19.25 10.25
N LEU A 167 -7.59 -18.45 10.53
CA LEU A 167 -7.46 -16.99 10.67
C LEU A 167 -6.38 -16.62 11.72
N ASN A 168 -6.33 -17.34 12.85
CA ASN A 168 -5.29 -17.12 13.86
C ASN A 168 -3.87 -17.33 13.32
N SER A 169 -3.64 -18.40 12.54
CA SER A 169 -2.33 -18.64 11.93
C SER A 169 -1.91 -17.55 10.95
N ILE A 170 -2.87 -16.89 10.29
CA ILE A 170 -2.62 -15.76 9.39
C ILE A 170 -2.23 -14.50 10.18
N GLY A 171 -2.85 -14.27 11.35
CA GLY A 171 -2.43 -13.21 12.26
C GLY A 171 -0.99 -13.35 12.73
N THR A 172 -0.55 -14.58 13.03
CA THR A 172 0.85 -14.87 13.37
C THR A 172 1.78 -14.57 12.18
N LEU A 173 1.43 -14.98 10.96
CA LEU A 173 2.22 -14.69 9.76
C LEU A 173 2.36 -13.19 9.50
N ALA A 174 1.26 -12.44 9.62
CA ALA A 174 1.25 -10.99 9.49
C ALA A 174 2.21 -10.33 10.52
N THR A 175 2.21 -10.82 11.76
CA THR A 175 3.09 -10.32 12.82
C THR A 175 4.56 -10.66 12.55
N SER A 176 4.85 -11.88 12.09
CA SER A 176 6.23 -12.26 11.73
C SER A 176 6.76 -11.47 10.53
N ALA A 177 5.91 -11.13 9.56
CA ALA A 177 6.30 -10.42 8.35
C ALA A 177 6.80 -8.98 8.59
N ILE A 178 6.51 -8.40 9.76
CA ILE A 178 6.91 -7.03 10.13
C ILE A 178 8.10 -6.97 11.09
N GLN A 179 8.62 -8.12 11.55
CA GLN A 179 9.67 -8.15 12.57
C GLN A 179 10.93 -7.42 12.07
N GLY A 180 11.38 -6.42 12.83
CA GLY A 180 12.57 -5.62 12.50
C GLY A 180 12.38 -4.65 11.33
N LYS A 181 11.14 -4.41 10.88
CA LYS A 181 10.84 -3.47 9.78
C LYS A 181 10.38 -2.12 10.33
N THR A 182 10.71 -1.07 9.60
CA THR A 182 10.17 0.28 9.78
C THR A 182 9.48 0.72 8.51
N TYR A 183 8.52 1.62 8.61
CA TYR A 183 7.85 2.18 7.44
C TYR A 183 8.83 2.91 6.53
N HIS A 184 8.66 2.72 5.23
CA HIS A 184 9.28 3.54 4.20
C HIS A 184 8.32 3.62 3.01
N HIS A 185 7.93 4.82 2.61
CA HIS A 185 6.90 5.07 1.59
C HIS A 185 7.21 4.38 0.25
N SER A 186 8.49 4.22 -0.10
CA SER A 186 8.90 3.57 -1.36
C SER A 186 9.37 2.11 -1.25
N THR A 187 9.85 1.64 -0.08
CA THR A 187 10.51 0.33 0.03
C THR A 187 9.85 -0.64 1.00
N TYR A 188 9.14 -0.14 2.02
CA TYR A 188 8.40 -0.98 2.96
C TYR A 188 7.18 -0.24 3.49
N ASN A 189 6.11 -0.31 2.72
CA ASN A 189 4.83 0.32 3.03
C ASN A 189 3.72 -0.73 3.15
N CYS A 190 2.52 -0.23 3.39
CA CYS A 190 1.24 -0.92 3.41
C CYS A 190 1.06 -1.93 2.26
N ARG A 191 1.39 -1.51 1.03
CA ARG A 191 1.24 -2.32 -0.17
C ARG A 191 2.27 -3.45 -0.23
N VAL A 192 3.54 -3.12 0.04
CA VAL A 192 4.63 -4.12 0.09
C VAL A 192 4.33 -5.18 1.16
N PHE A 193 3.82 -4.77 2.32
CA PHE A 193 3.36 -5.70 3.35
C PHE A 193 2.24 -6.60 2.84
N ALA A 194 1.19 -6.03 2.25
CA ALA A 194 0.03 -6.79 1.77
C ALA A 194 0.43 -7.80 0.67
N ASP A 195 1.23 -7.37 -0.30
CA ASP A 195 1.71 -8.24 -1.38
C ASP A 195 2.60 -9.37 -0.83
N GLY A 196 3.46 -9.08 0.14
CA GLY A 196 4.28 -10.08 0.84
C GLY A 196 3.46 -11.09 1.63
N LEU A 197 2.40 -10.65 2.32
CA LEU A 197 1.48 -11.54 3.03
C LEU A 197 0.70 -12.42 2.05
N VAL A 198 0.17 -11.86 0.97
CA VAL A 198 -0.51 -12.62 -0.09
C VAL A 198 0.40 -13.70 -0.67
N ALA A 199 1.66 -13.37 -0.96
CA ALA A 199 2.63 -14.34 -1.46
C ALA A 199 2.81 -15.52 -0.48
N GLN A 200 2.88 -15.26 0.82
CA GLN A 200 3.00 -16.30 1.85
C GLN A 200 1.72 -17.13 2.04
N LEU A 201 0.55 -16.58 1.72
CA LEU A 201 -0.72 -17.30 1.71
C LEU A 201 -0.87 -18.20 0.48
N ALA A 202 -0.08 -17.94 -0.57
CA ALA A 202 -0.04 -18.68 -1.82
C ALA A 202 -1.45 -19.00 -2.38
N PRO A 203 -2.30 -17.97 -2.59
CA PRO A 203 -3.66 -18.20 -3.02
C PRO A 203 -3.69 -18.80 -4.43
N LYS A 204 -4.60 -19.75 -4.64
CA LYS A 204 -4.86 -20.38 -5.93
C LYS A 204 -6.10 -19.72 -6.56
N PRO A 205 -6.03 -19.28 -7.82
CA PRO A 205 -7.11 -18.56 -8.47
C PRO A 205 -8.42 -19.33 -8.49
#